data_AF-A0A935FFI1-F1
#
_entry.id   AF-A0A935FFI1-F1
#
_cell.length_a   1.000
_cell.length_b   1.000
_cell.length_c   1.000
_cell.angle_alpha   90.00
_cell.angle_beta   90.00
_cell.angle_gamma   90.00
#
_symmetry.space_group_name_H-M   'P 1'
#
loop_
_entity.id
_entity.type
_entity.pdbx_description
1 polymer ?
#
loop_
_entity_poly.entity_id
_entity_poly.type
_entity_poly.pdbx_seq_one_letter_code
_entity_poly.pdbx_strand_id
1 'polypeptide(L)'
;MKKYIAFISVCLLSLSAVAQQYNNTVTININSSSNPQITLDGKNYTLNSNVSAGKNTIITLYDLAQGQHSLQVRRSYQRSGKLENTRTVFLLRQGYNMRINLTGNGSFELIESPKKDVANNGTEMTNEAFAILLRNVKVQNTTTKRKTVIANAIDDPNRYFTTLQVRQLLQQVNSESYRLELAKLSYPKITDQENFYQLNNLFSSQASRQELEDYADNYQDDPYPDAVAMTDSRFNELYQDAGRQWSSTTRQNYLIAAFNNNSNYFTTAQAKKLIALVNTESNRLELARLSYRSITDPGNFYQVNSLLNNQSSKDNLAAYVDRYDRNISHQNPIADAAFTQLHTTIQQQWPVTTQASSISAAFDNNSNYFTTSQASQLIQLVPDNGHRLHLAKSAYNRITDPEHFSDLYSLISNTAQRSELMIYVSKRQSGEQDINPMSDTEYNTLYQSIERQFLPNEQMNSLTEVFNKSGNYFSTAQTRKLILLVSYETNRLQLAKLSYRTITDRERFNELYDLLERQSTRDELDAYAKAYND
;
A
#
# COMPACT_ATOMS: atom_id res chain seq x y z
N MET A 1 28.66 -70.52 8.39
CA MET A 1 28.17 -69.33 9.13
C MET A 1 28.98 -68.11 8.71
N LYS A 2 28.37 -67.18 7.98
CA LYS A 2 28.70 -65.74 7.94
C LYS A 2 27.82 -65.08 6.87
N LYS A 3 26.84 -64.30 7.34
CA LYS A 3 25.97 -63.45 6.52
C LYS A 3 26.82 -62.23 6.10
N TYR A 4 26.92 -61.95 4.80
CA TYR A 4 27.38 -60.66 4.29
C TYR A 4 26.16 -59.96 3.68
N ILE A 5 25.63 -58.97 4.40
CA ILE A 5 24.58 -58.07 3.92
C ILE A 5 25.28 -56.79 3.43
N ALA A 6 24.76 -56.30 2.31
CA ALA A 6 25.28 -55.23 1.48
C ALA A 6 25.52 -53.90 2.21
N PHE A 7 26.57 -53.22 1.75
CA PHE A 7 26.97 -51.87 2.11
C PHE A 7 26.10 -50.89 1.29
N ILE A 8 25.16 -50.20 1.92
CA ILE A 8 24.54 -49.00 1.35
C ILE A 8 25.06 -47.81 2.16
N SER A 9 25.91 -47.03 1.50
CA SER A 9 26.40 -45.74 1.98
C SER A 9 25.25 -44.73 1.85
N VAL A 10 24.69 -44.29 2.98
CA VAL A 10 23.85 -43.08 3.05
C VAL A 10 24.60 -42.08 3.90
N CYS A 11 25.08 -41.02 3.26
CA CYS A 11 25.58 -39.82 3.92
C CYS A 11 24.46 -39.23 4.78
N LEU A 12 24.56 -39.38 6.10
CA LEU A 12 23.85 -38.54 7.05
C LEU A 12 24.50 -37.15 6.98
N LEU A 13 23.96 -36.28 6.12
CA LEU A 13 24.06 -34.84 6.34
C LEU A 13 23.34 -34.58 7.67
N SER A 14 24.11 -34.30 8.71
CA SER A 14 23.60 -33.65 9.92
C SER A 14 23.05 -32.30 9.51
N LEU A 15 21.74 -32.24 9.25
CA LEU A 15 20.97 -31.02 9.38
C LEU A 15 21.09 -30.61 10.85
N SER A 16 22.04 -29.73 11.15
CA SER A 16 21.94 -28.88 12.32
C SER A 16 20.65 -28.09 12.16
N ALA A 17 19.59 -28.56 12.79
CA ALA A 17 18.42 -27.76 13.07
C ALA A 17 18.93 -26.55 13.86
N VAL A 18 19.01 -25.41 13.19
CA VAL A 18 19.13 -24.13 13.87
C VAL A 18 17.83 -24.02 14.64
N ALA A 19 17.89 -24.25 15.96
CA ALA A 19 16.78 -23.91 16.83
C ALA A 19 16.55 -22.41 16.64
N GLN A 20 15.45 -22.03 15.98
CA GLN A 20 14.95 -20.67 16.09
C GLN A 20 14.72 -20.43 17.58
N GLN A 21 15.60 -19.64 18.16
CA GLN A 21 15.49 -19.20 19.55
C GLN A 21 14.29 -18.24 19.59
N TYR A 22 13.11 -18.78 19.87
CA TYR A 22 11.92 -17.99 20.07
C TYR A 22 12.00 -17.35 21.45
N ASN A 23 12.28 -16.05 21.50
CA ASN A 23 12.37 -15.29 22.75
C ASN A 23 10.97 -15.24 23.39
N ASN A 24 10.69 -16.09 24.39
CA ASN A 24 9.45 -16.00 25.17
C ASN A 24 9.65 -15.02 26.31
N THR A 25 8.74 -14.06 26.44
CA THR A 25 8.81 -13.06 27.51
C THR A 25 7.79 -13.39 28.59
N VAL A 26 8.27 -13.49 29.83
CA VAL A 26 7.43 -13.61 31.03
C VAL A 26 7.59 -12.34 31.86
N THR A 27 6.51 -11.58 32.03
CA THR A 27 6.49 -10.39 32.87
C THR A 27 5.72 -10.68 34.15
N ILE A 28 6.39 -10.52 35.29
CA ILE A 28 5.84 -10.73 36.63
C ILE A 28 5.68 -9.37 37.29
N ASN A 29 4.44 -8.97 37.56
CA ASN A 29 4.11 -7.74 38.26
C ASN A 29 3.64 -8.06 39.68
N ILE A 30 4.32 -7.50 40.68
CA ILE A 30 4.01 -7.70 42.09
C ILE A 30 3.68 -6.35 42.72
N ASN A 31 2.42 -6.20 43.11
CA ASN A 31 2.01 -5.05 43.91
C ASN A 31 2.31 -5.37 45.39
N SER A 32 3.40 -4.81 45.90
CA SER A 32 3.87 -5.03 47.27
C SER A 32 4.57 -3.79 47.83
N SER A 33 4.29 -3.48 49.10
CA SER A 33 4.99 -2.44 49.87
C SER A 33 6.32 -2.93 50.48
N SER A 34 6.71 -4.17 50.22
CA SER A 34 7.95 -4.82 50.69
C SER A 34 8.72 -5.42 49.52
N ASN A 35 10.04 -5.62 49.66
CA ASN A 35 10.87 -6.28 48.65
C ASN A 35 10.56 -7.78 48.60
N PRO A 36 9.84 -8.29 47.58
CA PRO A 36 9.50 -9.71 47.52
C PRO A 36 10.74 -10.54 47.11
N GLN A 37 10.85 -11.75 47.65
CA GLN A 37 11.76 -12.76 47.12
C GLN A 37 11.00 -13.58 46.07
N ILE A 38 11.58 -13.73 44.89
CA ILE A 38 10.94 -14.40 43.75
C ILE A 38 11.81 -15.60 43.37
N THR A 39 11.16 -16.75 43.27
CA THR A 39 11.80 -18.00 42.86
C THR A 39 11.02 -18.56 41.68
N LEU A 40 11.68 -18.79 40.55
CA LEU A 40 11.11 -19.44 39.37
C LEU A 40 11.87 -20.74 39.11
N ASP A 41 11.16 -21.87 39.05
CA ASP A 41 11.73 -23.21 38.87
C ASP A 41 12.87 -23.52 39.84
N GLY A 42 12.73 -23.06 41.09
CA GLY A 42 13.73 -23.22 42.14
C GLY A 42 14.90 -22.22 42.07
N LYS A 43 15.02 -21.41 41.01
CA LYS A 43 16.04 -20.37 40.87
C LYS A 43 15.58 -19.06 41.52
N ASN A 44 16.41 -18.50 42.40
CA ASN A 44 16.12 -17.23 43.07
C ASN A 44 16.49 -16.03 42.20
N TYR A 45 15.62 -15.03 42.18
CA TYR A 45 15.80 -13.76 41.48
C TYR A 45 15.89 -12.62 42.49
N THR A 46 17.05 -11.97 42.53
CA THR A 46 17.32 -10.84 43.43
C THR A 46 16.90 -9.53 42.78
N LEU A 47 16.11 -8.72 43.50
CA LEU A 47 15.72 -7.39 43.05
C LEU A 47 16.80 -6.36 43.42
N ASN A 48 17.23 -5.55 42.46
CA ASN A 48 18.19 -4.46 42.72
C ASN A 48 17.54 -3.41 43.64
N SER A 49 18.23 -3.09 44.74
CA SER A 49 17.78 -2.38 45.94
C SER A 49 17.44 -0.88 45.79
N ASN A 50 17.30 -0.37 44.56
CA ASN A 50 17.02 1.04 44.29
C ASN A 50 15.52 1.36 44.09
N VAL A 51 14.63 0.42 44.39
CA VAL A 51 13.18 0.62 44.28
C VAL A 51 12.64 0.99 45.67
N SER A 52 12.45 2.28 45.92
CA SER A 52 11.86 2.78 47.16
C SER A 52 10.49 2.16 47.44
N ALA A 53 10.24 1.81 48.71
CA ALA A 53 9.01 1.21 49.19
C ALA A 53 7.77 2.00 48.74
N GLY A 54 6.87 1.33 48.01
CA GLY A 54 5.62 1.91 47.50
C GLY A 54 5.37 1.75 46.00
N LYS A 55 6.25 1.08 45.25
CA LYS A 55 6.10 0.90 43.79
C LYS A 55 5.98 -0.57 43.40
N ASN A 56 5.07 -0.84 42.45
CA ASN A 56 4.92 -2.14 41.77
C ASN A 56 6.29 -2.68 41.35
N THR A 57 6.62 -3.90 41.79
CA THR A 57 7.84 -4.60 41.38
C THR A 57 7.55 -5.34 40.08
N ILE A 58 8.26 -5.00 39.01
CA ILE A 58 8.13 -5.68 37.72
C ILE A 58 9.44 -6.43 37.44
N ILE A 59 9.35 -7.73 37.22
CA ILE A 59 10.43 -8.55 36.67
C ILE A 59 10.03 -8.99 35.27
N THR A 60 10.94 -8.81 34.31
CA THR A 60 10.79 -9.37 32.97
C THR A 60 11.88 -10.40 32.75
N LEU A 61 11.48 -11.61 32.37
CA LEU A 61 12.35 -12.71 32.04
C LEU A 61 12.26 -12.97 30.55
N TYR A 62 13.43 -13.06 29.93
CA TYR A 62 13.59 -13.40 28.52
C TYR A 62 14.06 -14.85 28.42
N ASP A 63 13.71 -15.50 27.30
CA ASP A 63 14.22 -16.81 26.90
C ASP A 63 13.86 -17.96 27.85
N LEU A 64 12.72 -17.85 28.54
CA LEU A 64 12.20 -18.98 29.30
C LEU A 64 11.72 -20.07 28.33
N ALA A 65 12.19 -21.31 28.55
CA ALA A 65 11.86 -22.45 27.72
C ALA A 65 10.34 -22.66 27.65
N GLN A 66 9.84 -23.25 26.56
CA GLN A 66 8.42 -23.62 26.50
C GLN A 66 8.13 -24.76 27.48
N GLY A 67 6.95 -24.75 28.08
CA GLY A 67 6.54 -25.79 29.03
C GLY A 67 5.97 -25.24 30.33
N GLN A 68 5.82 -26.14 31.30
CA GLN A 68 5.25 -25.80 32.59
C GLN A 68 6.33 -25.25 33.53
N HIS A 69 6.03 -24.11 34.15
CA HIS A 69 6.92 -23.42 35.09
C HIS A 69 6.24 -23.21 36.44
N SER A 70 7.05 -23.16 37.49
CA SER A 70 6.62 -22.95 38.87
C SER A 70 7.14 -21.62 39.38
N LEU A 71 6.24 -20.76 39.85
CA LEU A 71 6.57 -19.47 40.42
C LEU A 71 6.23 -19.45 41.91
N GLN A 72 7.18 -19.00 42.72
CA GLN A 72 7.00 -18.73 44.14
C GLN A 72 7.37 -17.28 44.44
N VAL A 73 6.51 -16.60 45.19
CA VAL A 73 6.75 -15.23 45.67
C VAL A 73 6.58 -15.20 47.19
N ARG A 74 7.63 -14.75 47.88
CA ARG A 74 7.64 -14.57 49.33
C ARG A 74 7.68 -13.09 49.68
N ARG A 75 6.66 -12.60 50.37
CA ARG A 75 6.53 -11.22 50.85
C ARG A 75 6.72 -11.16 52.36
N SER A 76 7.38 -10.09 52.84
CA SER A 76 7.61 -9.86 54.27
C SER A 76 7.04 -8.51 54.68
N TYR A 77 5.97 -8.52 55.47
CA TYR A 77 5.31 -7.30 55.92
C TYR A 77 5.96 -6.80 57.21
N GLN A 78 6.88 -5.84 57.06
CA GLN A 78 7.68 -5.27 58.15
C GLN A 78 6.86 -4.77 59.36
N ARG A 79 5.64 -4.24 59.13
CA ARG A 79 4.78 -3.69 60.18
C ARG A 79 3.96 -4.73 60.95
N SER A 80 3.70 -5.90 60.37
CA SER A 80 2.84 -6.93 60.98
C SER A 80 3.58 -8.23 61.32
N GLY A 81 4.86 -8.36 60.94
CA GLY A 81 5.64 -9.60 61.09
C GLY A 81 5.13 -10.76 60.22
N LYS A 82 4.10 -10.54 59.39
CA LYS A 82 3.48 -11.56 58.56
C LYS A 82 4.38 -11.91 57.39
N LEU A 83 4.63 -13.20 57.21
CA LEU A 83 5.28 -13.75 56.02
C LEU A 83 4.22 -14.40 55.14
N GLU A 84 4.13 -13.95 53.89
CA GLU A 84 3.26 -14.57 52.90
C GLU A 84 4.11 -15.31 51.88
N ASN A 85 3.74 -16.56 51.64
CA ASN A 85 4.39 -17.41 50.66
C ASN A 85 3.35 -17.91 49.67
N THR A 86 3.37 -17.36 48.46
CA THR A 86 2.36 -17.64 47.44
C THR A 86 3.01 -18.36 46.28
N ARG A 87 2.36 -19.40 45.76
CA ARG A 87 2.85 -20.23 44.65
C ARG A 87 1.83 -20.32 43.54
N THR A 88 2.30 -20.35 42.30
CA THR A 88 1.48 -20.68 41.13
C THR A 88 2.28 -21.51 40.14
N VAL A 89 1.56 -22.18 39.26
CA VAL A 89 2.11 -22.89 38.11
C VAL A 89 1.52 -22.27 36.85
N PHE A 90 2.34 -22.06 35.84
CA PHE A 90 1.89 -21.53 34.56
C PHE A 90 2.48 -22.33 33.41
N LEU A 91 1.76 -22.37 32.29
CA LEU A 91 2.19 -23.02 31.06
C LEU A 91 2.61 -21.93 30.08
N LEU A 92 3.84 -22.00 29.58
CA LEU A 92 4.37 -21.10 28.57
C LEU A 92 4.32 -21.80 27.20
N ARG A 93 3.38 -21.38 26.36
CA ARG A 93 3.16 -21.95 25.02
C ARG A 93 3.95 -21.20 23.96
N GLN A 94 4.30 -21.92 22.89
CA GLN A 94 4.89 -21.30 21.70
C GLN A 94 3.94 -20.26 21.13
N GLY A 95 4.46 -19.07 20.80
CA GLY A 95 3.66 -18.01 20.19
C GLY A 95 2.84 -17.18 21.17
N TYR A 96 3.07 -17.30 22.49
CA TYR A 96 2.35 -16.52 23.50
C TYR A 96 3.34 -15.83 24.45
N ASN A 97 2.99 -14.62 24.89
CA ASN A 97 3.63 -13.93 26.00
C ASN A 97 2.85 -14.19 27.28
N MET A 98 3.54 -14.22 28.42
CA MET A 98 2.91 -14.48 29.72
C MET A 98 3.07 -13.29 30.65
N ARG A 99 1.95 -12.70 31.09
CA ARG A 99 1.92 -11.71 32.17
C ARG A 99 1.29 -12.31 33.42
N ILE A 100 2.01 -12.22 34.54
CA ILE A 100 1.58 -12.73 35.84
C ILE A 100 1.49 -11.57 36.81
N ASN A 101 0.29 -11.25 37.31
CA ASN A 101 0.11 -10.25 38.36
C ASN A 101 -0.12 -10.94 39.70
N LEU A 102 0.64 -10.55 40.72
CA LEU A 102 0.37 -10.88 42.12
C LEU A 102 -0.30 -9.67 42.78
N THR A 103 -1.56 -9.84 43.15
CA THR A 103 -2.37 -8.81 43.79
C THR A 103 -1.98 -8.62 45.26
N GLY A 104 -2.41 -7.52 45.86
CA GLY A 104 -2.14 -7.22 47.28
C GLY A 104 -2.71 -8.25 48.26
N ASN A 105 -3.77 -8.98 47.89
CA ASN A 105 -4.38 -10.02 48.71
C ASN A 105 -3.75 -11.42 48.55
N GLY A 106 -2.74 -11.55 47.68
CA GLY A 106 -2.01 -12.81 47.46
C GLY A 106 -2.60 -13.72 46.38
N SER A 107 -3.54 -13.24 45.57
CA SER A 107 -4.03 -13.99 44.40
C SER A 107 -3.14 -13.75 43.16
N PHE A 108 -2.99 -14.78 42.33
CA PHE A 108 -2.35 -14.66 41.02
C PHE A 108 -3.39 -14.45 39.92
N GLU A 109 -3.10 -13.54 39.02
CA GLU A 109 -3.78 -13.37 37.75
C GLU A 109 -2.79 -13.71 36.63
N LEU A 110 -3.12 -14.71 35.83
CA LEU A 110 -2.29 -15.18 34.72
C LEU A 110 -2.96 -14.78 33.41
N ILE A 111 -2.30 -13.94 32.63
CA ILE A 111 -2.81 -13.40 31.38
C ILE A 111 -1.88 -13.85 30.27
N GLU A 112 -2.30 -14.93 29.60
CA GLU A 112 -1.66 -15.40 28.38
C GLU A 112 -2.15 -14.52 27.24
N SER A 113 -1.23 -13.91 26.51
CA SER A 113 -1.55 -13.10 25.36
C SER A 113 -0.89 -13.74 24.15
N PRO A 114 -1.65 -14.09 23.09
CA PRO A 114 -1.03 -14.48 21.84
C PRO A 114 -0.06 -13.38 21.46
N LYS A 115 1.16 -13.77 21.08
CA LYS A 115 2.02 -12.87 20.31
C LYS A 115 1.15 -12.50 19.12
N LYS A 116 0.77 -11.23 19.01
CA LYS A 116 0.04 -10.77 17.83
C LYS A 116 0.93 -11.10 16.65
N ASP A 117 0.48 -12.03 15.80
CA ASP A 117 0.96 -12.10 14.42
C ASP A 117 0.45 -10.82 13.75
N VAL A 118 1.18 -9.72 13.96
CA VAL A 118 0.95 -8.48 13.23
C VAL A 118 1.45 -8.77 11.82
N ALA A 119 0.50 -8.97 10.91
CA ALA A 119 0.75 -9.33 9.52
C ALA A 119 1.51 -8.25 8.71
N ASN A 120 2.01 -7.20 9.36
CA ASN A 120 3.00 -6.28 8.81
C ASN A 120 3.88 -5.80 9.97
N ASN A 121 5.18 -6.13 9.94
CA ASN A 121 6.31 -5.25 10.28
C ASN A 121 7.48 -5.97 11.00
N GLY A 122 8.69 -5.64 10.54
CA GLY A 122 9.93 -6.41 10.69
C GLY A 122 10.46 -6.66 12.10
N THR A 123 11.45 -7.55 12.16
CA THR A 123 12.19 -7.93 13.35
C THR A 123 12.69 -6.71 14.13
N GLU A 124 12.52 -6.68 15.45
CA GLU A 124 13.08 -5.61 16.26
C GLU A 124 14.59 -5.48 16.05
N MET A 125 15.10 -4.26 16.17
CA MET A 125 16.52 -3.97 16.07
C MET A 125 17.28 -4.82 17.10
N THR A 126 18.31 -5.54 16.64
CA THR A 126 19.13 -6.36 17.54
C THR A 126 19.84 -5.52 18.59
N ASN A 127 20.22 -6.13 19.72
CA ASN A 127 20.92 -5.45 20.80
C ASN A 127 22.25 -4.82 20.33
N GLU A 128 22.95 -5.47 19.40
CA GLU A 128 24.20 -4.99 18.83
C GLU A 128 23.98 -3.76 17.95
N ALA A 129 22.98 -3.81 17.04
CA ALA A 129 22.62 -2.69 16.19
C ALA A 129 22.11 -1.50 17.02
N PHE A 130 21.33 -1.79 18.05
CA PHE A 130 20.82 -0.79 18.98
C PHE A 130 21.95 -0.15 19.80
N ALA A 131 22.92 -0.91 20.28
CA ALA A 131 24.07 -0.38 21.00
C ALA A 131 24.91 0.59 20.14
N ILE A 132 25.06 0.29 18.84
CA ILE A 132 25.69 1.18 17.87
C ILE A 132 24.88 2.47 17.71
N LEU A 133 23.58 2.36 17.49
CA LEU A 133 22.69 3.52 17.37
C LEU A 133 22.73 4.40 18.62
N LEU A 134 22.62 3.80 19.81
CA LEU A 134 22.65 4.54 21.08
C LEU A 134 23.99 5.25 21.29
N ARG A 135 25.10 4.64 20.88
CA ARG A 135 26.42 5.30 20.88
C ARG A 135 26.42 6.51 19.94
N ASN A 136 25.89 6.36 18.73
CA ASN A 136 25.80 7.43 17.73
C ASN A 136 24.94 8.61 18.21
N VAL A 137 23.89 8.34 18.99
CA VAL A 137 23.09 9.38 19.65
C VAL A 137 23.90 10.06 20.75
N LYS A 138 24.58 9.29 21.62
CA LYS A 138 25.33 9.83 22.77
C LYS A 138 26.48 10.75 22.37
N VAL A 139 27.16 10.48 21.25
CA VAL A 139 28.27 11.33 20.76
C VAL A 139 27.81 12.70 20.23
N GLN A 140 26.51 12.91 20.04
CA GLN A 140 26.01 14.21 19.58
C GLN A 140 26.05 15.26 20.69
N ASN A 141 26.57 16.45 20.34
CA ASN A 141 26.87 17.53 21.28
C ASN A 141 25.68 18.45 21.62
N THR A 142 24.54 18.30 20.94
CA THR A 142 23.34 19.11 21.18
C THR A 142 22.09 18.25 21.22
N THR A 143 21.10 18.69 22.00
CA THR A 143 19.78 18.04 22.09
C THR A 143 19.10 17.94 20.72
N THR A 144 19.24 18.97 19.87
CA THR A 144 18.69 18.97 18.51
C THR A 144 19.32 17.89 17.66
N LYS A 145 20.65 17.76 17.63
CA LYS A 145 21.32 16.68 16.88
C LYS A 145 20.96 15.29 17.39
N ARG A 146 20.77 15.12 18.71
CA ARG A 146 20.28 13.86 19.29
C ARG A 146 18.89 13.53 18.77
N LYS A 147 17.97 14.51 18.80
CA LYS A 147 16.62 14.38 18.23
C LYS A 147 16.69 13.92 16.77
N THR A 148 17.50 14.57 15.95
CA THR A 148 17.65 14.25 14.52
C THR A 148 18.11 12.81 14.29
N VAL A 149 19.16 12.36 15.00
CA VAL A 149 19.68 11.00 14.86
C VAL A 149 18.63 9.96 15.29
N ILE A 150 17.88 10.24 16.36
CA ILE A 150 16.81 9.36 16.83
C ILE A 150 15.65 9.32 15.83
N ALA A 151 15.18 10.48 15.36
CA ALA A 151 14.10 10.57 14.38
C ALA A 151 14.43 9.81 13.09
N ASN A 152 15.63 10.02 12.54
CA ASN A 152 16.09 9.33 11.32
C ASN A 152 16.19 7.80 11.52
N ALA A 153 16.47 7.34 12.75
CA ALA A 153 16.52 5.92 13.04
C ALA A 153 15.13 5.29 13.17
N ILE A 154 14.17 6.02 13.75
CA ILE A 154 12.77 5.58 13.90
C ILE A 154 12.05 5.58 12.55
N ASP A 155 12.33 6.57 11.70
CA ASP A 155 11.66 6.76 10.41
C ASP A 155 12.14 5.80 9.31
N ASP A 156 13.20 5.01 9.56
CA ASP A 156 13.64 3.99 8.61
C ASP A 156 12.57 2.89 8.45
N PRO A 157 12.05 2.65 7.24
CA PRO A 157 10.95 1.70 7.01
C PRO A 157 11.30 0.27 7.42
N ASN A 158 12.59 -0.07 7.47
CA ASN A 158 13.08 -1.40 7.80
C ASN A 158 13.45 -1.59 9.28
N ARG A 159 13.27 -0.57 10.13
CA ARG A 159 13.66 -0.62 11.54
C ARG A 159 12.45 -0.60 12.46
N TYR A 160 12.44 -1.57 13.37
CA TYR A 160 11.46 -1.70 14.42
C TYR A 160 12.17 -1.73 15.77
N PHE A 161 11.49 -1.28 16.81
CA PHE A 161 12.07 -1.10 18.13
C PHE A 161 11.17 -1.71 19.20
N THR A 162 11.76 -2.08 20.31
CA THR A 162 10.97 -2.28 21.54
C THR A 162 10.73 -0.93 22.21
N THR A 163 9.68 -0.84 23.01
CA THR A 163 9.37 0.31 23.86
C THR A 163 10.56 0.64 24.76
N LEU A 164 11.30 -0.38 25.22
CA LEU A 164 12.50 -0.19 26.02
C LEU A 164 13.63 0.52 25.25
N GLN A 165 13.87 0.11 24.00
CA GLN A 165 14.87 0.72 23.13
C GLN A 165 14.51 2.18 22.83
N VAL A 166 13.25 2.44 22.49
CA VAL A 166 12.74 3.80 22.31
C VAL A 166 12.94 4.62 23.58
N ARG A 167 12.55 4.10 24.74
CA ARG A 167 12.73 4.78 26.04
C ARG A 167 14.18 5.20 26.26
N GLN A 168 15.14 4.31 25.99
CA GLN A 168 16.58 4.58 26.15
C GLN A 168 17.09 5.67 25.20
N LEU A 169 16.56 5.75 23.97
CA LEU A 169 16.86 6.81 23.01
C LEU A 169 16.29 8.16 23.50
N LEU A 170 15.01 8.18 23.89
CA LEU A 170 14.32 9.40 24.33
C LEU A 170 14.92 9.98 25.63
N GLN A 171 15.49 9.14 26.51
CA GLN A 171 16.27 9.57 27.68
C GLN A 171 17.51 10.41 27.33
N GLN A 172 18.03 10.32 26.10
CA GLN A 172 19.18 11.12 25.68
C GLN A 172 18.78 12.54 25.25
N VAL A 173 17.48 12.83 25.14
CA VAL A 173 16.91 14.12 24.70
C VAL A 173 16.45 14.91 25.91
N ASN A 174 16.97 16.12 26.11
CA ASN A 174 16.66 16.94 27.29
C ASN A 174 15.43 17.86 27.12
N SER A 175 14.82 17.90 25.94
CA SER A 175 13.60 18.68 25.68
C SER A 175 12.37 17.78 25.76
N GLU A 176 11.41 18.15 26.60
CA GLU A 176 10.15 17.40 26.77
C GLU A 176 9.30 17.41 25.49
N SER A 177 9.23 18.55 24.79
CA SER A 177 8.52 18.64 23.50
C SER A 177 9.12 17.72 22.44
N TYR A 178 10.44 17.59 22.39
CA TYR A 178 11.10 16.68 21.46
C TYR A 178 10.91 15.21 21.84
N ARG A 179 10.85 14.89 23.14
CA ARG A 179 10.50 13.52 23.56
C ARG A 179 9.09 13.15 23.14
N LEU A 180 8.15 14.10 23.19
CA LEU A 180 6.75 13.86 22.86
C LEU A 180 6.59 13.58 21.37
N GLU A 181 7.21 14.41 20.53
CA GLU A 181 7.27 14.22 19.08
C GLU A 181 7.90 12.87 18.70
N LEU A 182 9.03 12.52 19.31
CA LEU A 182 9.71 11.24 19.05
C LEU A 182 8.92 10.04 19.59
N ALA A 183 8.21 10.18 20.71
CA ALA A 183 7.38 9.12 21.27
C ALA A 183 6.20 8.81 20.33
N LYS A 184 5.49 9.83 19.84
CA LYS A 184 4.43 9.67 18.85
C LYS A 184 4.96 9.03 17.56
N LEU A 185 6.07 9.55 17.02
CA LEU A 185 6.73 8.99 15.83
C LEU A 185 7.09 7.50 15.99
N SER A 186 7.46 7.08 17.20
CA SER A 186 7.89 5.70 17.46
C SER A 186 6.75 4.70 17.59
N TYR A 187 5.52 5.12 17.91
CA TYR A 187 4.39 4.22 18.15
C TYR A 187 4.12 3.20 17.03
N PRO A 188 4.06 3.60 15.73
CA PRO A 188 3.91 2.65 14.61
C PRO A 188 5.10 1.67 14.44
N LYS A 189 6.25 1.99 15.05
CA LYS A 189 7.51 1.25 14.89
C LYS A 189 7.87 0.41 16.12
N ILE A 190 6.96 0.34 17.10
CA ILE A 190 7.16 -0.43 18.31
C ILE A 190 6.57 -1.83 18.16
N THR A 191 7.35 -2.86 18.45
CA THR A 191 6.93 -4.26 18.34
C THR A 191 6.12 -4.75 19.55
N ASP A 192 6.27 -4.10 20.70
CA ASP A 192 5.59 -4.39 21.97
C ASP A 192 4.71 -3.21 22.41
N GLN A 193 3.76 -2.79 21.56
CA GLN A 193 2.90 -1.61 21.78
C GLN A 193 2.14 -1.67 23.10
N GLU A 194 1.85 -2.86 23.63
CA GLU A 194 1.24 -3.03 24.95
C GLU A 194 2.08 -2.45 26.10
N ASN A 195 3.38 -2.26 25.87
CA ASN A 195 4.30 -1.67 26.83
C ASN A 195 4.47 -0.16 26.64
N PHE A 196 3.88 0.45 25.61
CA PHE A 196 4.11 1.85 25.22
C PHE A 196 3.86 2.85 26.35
N TYR A 197 2.88 2.57 27.23
CA TYR A 197 2.58 3.35 28.44
C TYR A 197 3.81 3.61 29.33
N GLN A 198 4.87 2.79 29.23
CA GLN A 198 6.13 3.00 29.94
C GLN A 198 6.84 4.31 29.56
N LEU A 199 6.58 4.87 28.37
CA LEU A 199 7.14 6.15 27.94
C LEU A 199 6.57 7.34 28.71
N ASN A 200 5.40 7.21 29.34
CA ASN A 200 4.79 8.28 30.17
C ASN A 200 5.71 8.73 31.31
N ASN A 201 6.60 7.84 31.78
CA ASN A 201 7.60 8.15 32.80
C ASN A 201 8.68 9.15 32.34
N LEU A 202 8.76 9.45 31.03
CA LEU A 202 9.70 10.42 30.47
C LEU A 202 9.18 11.85 30.45
N PHE A 203 7.91 12.06 30.78
CA PHE A 203 7.22 13.35 30.73
C PHE A 203 6.90 13.84 32.13
N SER A 204 7.25 15.10 32.40
CA SER A 204 6.99 15.75 33.69
C SER A 204 5.59 16.35 33.70
N SER A 205 5.13 16.93 32.59
CA SER A 205 3.79 17.53 32.50
C SER A 205 2.68 16.50 32.33
N GLN A 206 1.53 16.76 32.96
CA GLN A 206 0.32 15.95 32.77
C GLN A 206 -0.23 16.10 31.35
N ALA A 207 -0.10 17.29 30.76
CA ALA A 207 -0.56 17.56 29.40
C ALA A 207 0.14 16.67 28.38
N SER A 208 1.47 16.54 28.46
CA SER A 208 2.24 15.68 27.52
C SER A 208 1.97 14.19 27.70
N ARG A 209 1.65 13.74 28.93
CA ARG A 209 1.24 12.35 29.17
C ARG A 209 -0.13 12.07 28.57
N GLN A 210 -1.10 12.95 28.83
CA GLN A 210 -2.45 12.83 28.27
C GLN A 210 -2.40 12.87 26.74
N GLU A 211 -1.63 13.78 26.16
CA GLU A 211 -1.48 13.91 24.71
C GLU A 211 -0.84 12.67 24.05
N LEU A 212 0.03 11.95 24.79
CA LEU A 212 0.64 10.70 24.33
C LEU A 212 -0.32 9.52 24.47
N GLU A 213 -1.07 9.46 25.58
CA GLU A 213 -2.12 8.46 25.82
C GLU A 213 -3.25 8.61 24.80
N ASP A 214 -3.77 9.82 24.59
CA ASP A 214 -4.80 10.12 23.59
C ASP A 214 -4.33 9.74 22.18
N TYR A 215 -3.06 9.99 21.85
CA TYR A 215 -2.50 9.57 20.57
C TYR A 215 -2.47 8.05 20.42
N ALA A 216 -2.02 7.32 21.44
CA ALA A 216 -1.94 5.86 21.42
C ALA A 216 -3.32 5.18 21.40
N ASP A 217 -4.28 5.72 22.15
CA ASP A 217 -5.64 5.20 22.28
C ASP A 217 -6.48 5.43 21.01
N ASN A 218 -6.28 6.57 20.35
CA ASN A 218 -6.95 6.90 19.09
C ASN A 218 -6.16 6.46 17.86
N TYR A 219 -5.00 5.82 18.05
CA TYR A 219 -4.22 5.29 16.94
C TYR A 219 -4.97 4.12 16.29
N GLN A 220 -5.50 4.36 15.10
CA GLN A 220 -5.98 3.28 14.24
C GLN A 220 -4.78 2.75 13.47
N ASP A 221 -4.55 1.44 13.54
CA ASP A 221 -3.58 0.73 12.70
C ASP A 221 -4.17 0.67 11.28
N ASP A 222 -4.11 1.82 10.60
CA ASP A 222 -4.48 1.91 9.19
C ASP A 222 -3.36 1.23 8.40
N PRO A 223 -3.67 0.21 7.57
CA PRO A 223 -2.70 -0.45 6.68
C PRO A 223 -1.95 0.53 5.76
N TYR A 224 -2.38 1.80 5.71
CA TYR A 224 -1.68 2.93 5.12
C TYR A 224 -1.33 3.94 6.22
N PRO A 225 -0.05 4.18 6.55
CA PRO A 225 0.30 5.14 7.58
C PRO A 225 -0.21 6.54 7.19
N ASP A 226 -1.08 7.10 8.01
CA ASP A 226 -1.45 8.50 7.94
C ASP A 226 -0.17 9.35 7.91
N ALA A 227 -0.04 10.10 6.83
CA ALA A 227 1.01 11.04 6.51
C ALA A 227 1.43 11.91 7.72
N VAL A 228 2.51 11.55 8.44
CA VAL A 228 3.07 12.42 9.48
C VAL A 228 4.06 13.40 8.84
N ALA A 229 3.82 14.70 9.04
CA ALA A 229 4.66 15.74 8.45
C ALA A 229 6.12 15.60 8.89
N MET A 230 7.02 15.81 7.95
CA MET A 230 8.46 15.79 8.15
C MET A 230 8.84 16.76 9.27
N THR A 231 9.67 16.27 10.20
CA THR A 231 10.13 17.08 11.34
C THR A 231 10.92 18.32 10.88
N ASP A 232 10.90 19.39 11.67
CA ASP A 232 11.64 20.63 11.36
C ASP A 232 13.13 20.41 11.09
N SER A 233 13.76 19.42 11.73
CA SER A 233 15.18 19.14 11.50
C SER A 233 15.44 18.64 10.07
N ARG A 234 14.68 17.61 9.65
CA ARG A 234 14.83 17.02 8.31
C ARG A 234 14.37 18.00 7.24
N PHE A 235 13.33 18.78 7.55
CA PHE A 235 12.91 19.89 6.70
C PHE A 235 14.04 20.91 6.51
N ASN A 236 14.73 21.32 7.58
CA ASN A 236 15.82 22.29 7.49
C ASN A 236 17.01 21.77 6.68
N GLU A 237 17.34 20.47 6.80
CA GLU A 237 18.38 19.83 5.98
C GLU A 237 17.99 19.86 4.50
N LEU A 238 16.79 19.39 4.17
CA LEU A 238 16.25 19.41 2.81
C LEU A 238 16.20 20.82 2.22
N TYR A 239 15.74 21.79 3.00
CA TYR A 239 15.67 23.19 2.61
C TYR A 239 17.05 23.78 2.31
N GLN A 240 18.05 23.49 3.16
CA GLN A 240 19.43 23.93 2.92
C GLN A 240 20.04 23.26 1.69
N ASP A 241 19.81 21.98 1.49
CA ASP A 241 20.33 21.24 0.35
C ASP A 241 19.69 21.71 -0.96
N ALA A 242 18.38 21.98 -0.97
CA ALA A 242 17.70 22.62 -2.07
C ALA A 242 18.27 24.03 -2.35
N GLY A 243 18.56 24.81 -1.30
CA GLY A 243 19.17 26.12 -1.41
C GLY A 243 20.58 26.11 -2.03
N ARG A 244 21.38 25.06 -1.77
CA ARG A 244 22.75 24.90 -2.30
C ARG A 244 22.80 24.49 -3.77
N GLN A 245 21.67 24.11 -4.38
CA GLN A 245 21.66 23.70 -5.78
C GLN A 245 22.07 24.87 -6.70
N TRP A 246 23.07 24.59 -7.55
CA TRP A 246 23.82 25.57 -8.34
C TRP A 246 23.02 26.23 -9.48
N SER A 247 21.97 25.56 -9.98
CA SER A 247 21.09 26.11 -11.03
C SER A 247 19.61 26.03 -10.64
N SER A 248 18.80 26.90 -11.25
CA SER A 248 17.34 26.89 -11.08
C SER A 248 16.72 25.55 -11.48
N THR A 249 17.23 24.91 -12.53
CA THR A 249 16.75 23.61 -13.03
C THR A 249 17.12 22.47 -12.08
N THR A 250 18.37 22.43 -11.62
CA THR A 250 18.82 21.40 -10.66
C THR A 250 18.06 21.51 -9.33
N ARG A 251 17.79 22.75 -8.89
CA ARG A 251 16.97 23.01 -7.71
C ARG A 251 15.53 22.51 -7.87
N GLN A 252 14.90 22.79 -9.01
CA GLN A 252 13.56 22.30 -9.31
C GLN A 252 13.52 20.76 -9.30
N ASN A 253 14.47 20.08 -9.97
CA ASN A 253 14.52 18.63 -10.02
C ASN A 253 14.72 18.01 -8.63
N TYR A 254 15.54 18.63 -7.78
CA TYR A 254 15.72 18.21 -6.39
C TYR A 254 14.40 18.32 -5.59
N LEU A 255 13.67 19.42 -5.76
CA LEU A 255 12.37 19.62 -5.10
C LEU A 255 11.27 18.70 -5.64
N ILE A 256 11.27 18.41 -6.95
CA ILE A 256 10.39 17.40 -7.55
C ILE A 256 10.64 16.03 -6.90
N ALA A 257 11.91 15.62 -6.80
CA ALA A 257 12.28 14.36 -6.14
C ALA A 257 11.88 14.35 -4.65
N ALA A 258 12.01 15.48 -3.96
CA ALA A 258 11.60 15.62 -2.57
C ALA A 258 10.10 15.44 -2.36
N PHE A 259 9.26 16.05 -3.21
CA PHE A 259 7.79 15.91 -3.15
C PHE A 259 7.27 14.60 -3.75
N ASN A 260 8.04 13.92 -4.62
CA ASN A 260 7.74 12.57 -5.15
C ASN A 260 8.09 11.43 -4.18
N ASN A 261 8.79 11.71 -3.10
CA ASN A 261 9.16 10.67 -2.15
C ASN A 261 7.95 10.32 -1.26
N ASN A 262 7.45 9.08 -1.39
CA ASN A 262 6.30 8.56 -0.64
C ASN A 262 6.49 8.51 0.89
N SER A 263 7.70 8.75 1.39
CA SER A 263 8.01 8.85 2.83
C SER A 263 8.21 10.30 3.27
N ASN A 264 8.07 11.29 2.38
CA ASN A 264 8.14 12.70 2.71
C ASN A 264 6.74 13.30 2.72
N TYR A 265 6.23 13.60 3.91
CA TYR A 265 5.03 14.42 4.08
C TYR A 265 5.40 15.79 4.63
N PHE A 266 4.59 16.81 4.35
CA PHE A 266 4.90 18.19 4.68
C PHE A 266 3.68 18.87 5.30
N THR A 267 3.93 19.85 6.16
CA THR A 267 2.93 20.89 6.38
C THR A 267 2.90 21.85 5.18
N THR A 268 1.79 22.52 4.98
CA THR A 268 1.63 23.56 3.96
C THR A 268 2.70 24.63 4.12
N ALA A 269 3.03 25.01 5.35
CA ALA A 269 4.08 25.99 5.64
C ALA A 269 5.48 25.52 5.17
N GLN A 270 5.78 24.23 5.36
CA GLN A 270 7.03 23.62 4.90
C GLN A 270 7.08 23.55 3.36
N ALA A 271 6.03 23.03 2.73
CA ALA A 271 5.95 22.96 1.26
C ALA A 271 6.06 24.35 0.63
N LYS A 272 5.35 25.35 1.17
CA LYS A 272 5.42 26.75 0.73
C LYS A 272 6.84 27.30 0.76
N LYS A 273 7.60 27.05 1.82
CA LYS A 273 9.01 27.48 1.92
C LYS A 273 9.87 26.86 0.81
N LEU A 274 9.69 25.58 0.51
CA LEU A 274 10.42 24.90 -0.56
C LEU A 274 10.05 25.41 -1.95
N ILE A 275 8.75 25.57 -2.23
CA ILE A 275 8.26 26.11 -3.51
C ILE A 275 8.76 27.54 -3.74
N ALA A 276 8.93 28.33 -2.68
CA ALA A 276 9.46 29.69 -2.77
C ALA A 276 10.93 29.75 -3.24
N LEU A 277 11.69 28.64 -3.20
CA LEU A 277 13.09 28.59 -3.63
C LEU A 277 13.28 28.61 -5.16
N VAL A 278 12.21 28.38 -5.93
CA VAL A 278 12.22 28.52 -7.40
C VAL A 278 11.63 29.86 -7.83
N ASN A 279 12.09 30.37 -8.97
CA ASN A 279 11.86 31.76 -9.36
C ASN A 279 10.81 31.96 -10.45
N THR A 280 10.47 30.91 -11.21
CA THR A 280 9.49 31.01 -12.30
C THR A 280 8.11 30.57 -11.83
N GLU A 281 7.09 31.26 -12.33
CA GLU A 281 5.69 30.97 -12.05
C GLU A 281 5.31 29.53 -12.44
N SER A 282 5.75 29.07 -13.63
CA SER A 282 5.47 27.72 -14.13
C SER A 282 5.97 26.63 -13.18
N ASN A 283 7.19 26.79 -12.65
CA ASN A 283 7.81 25.81 -11.77
C ASN A 283 7.18 25.84 -10.39
N ARG A 284 6.78 27.03 -9.90
CA ARG A 284 6.04 27.14 -8.63
C ARG A 284 4.69 26.45 -8.71
N LEU A 285 3.96 26.63 -9.82
CA LEU A 285 2.67 25.99 -10.04
C LEU A 285 2.81 24.46 -10.11
N GLU A 286 3.82 23.97 -10.84
CA GLU A 286 4.12 22.54 -10.92
C GLU A 286 4.45 21.94 -9.54
N LEU A 287 5.36 22.56 -8.78
CA LEU A 287 5.72 22.09 -7.44
C LEU A 287 4.56 22.21 -6.45
N ALA A 288 3.70 23.22 -6.59
CA ALA A 288 2.50 23.37 -5.77
C ALA A 288 1.56 22.17 -5.99
N ARG A 289 1.18 21.87 -7.24
CA ARG A 289 0.34 20.69 -7.54
C ARG A 289 0.99 19.41 -7.00
N LEU A 290 2.28 19.22 -7.27
CA LEU A 290 3.02 18.05 -6.86
C LEU A 290 3.07 17.86 -5.34
N SER A 291 3.20 18.96 -4.59
CA SER A 291 3.30 18.91 -3.13
C SER A 291 1.98 18.52 -2.47
N TYR A 292 0.82 18.81 -3.08
CA TYR A 292 -0.49 18.69 -2.43
C TYR A 292 -0.78 17.30 -1.88
N ARG A 293 -0.44 16.24 -2.64
CA ARG A 293 -0.62 14.83 -2.23
C ARG A 293 0.17 14.42 -0.97
N SER A 294 1.17 15.21 -0.60
CA SER A 294 2.06 14.97 0.54
C SER A 294 1.77 15.93 1.70
N ILE A 295 0.71 16.75 1.61
CA ILE A 295 0.33 17.71 2.63
C ILE A 295 -0.49 17.05 3.73
N THR A 296 -0.14 17.38 4.97
CA THR A 296 -0.77 16.84 6.19
C THR A 296 -1.84 17.74 6.77
N ASP A 297 -1.86 19.02 6.35
CA ASP A 297 -2.83 20.04 6.74
C ASP A 297 -3.49 20.68 5.50
N PRO A 298 -4.19 19.91 4.65
CA PRO A 298 -4.70 20.38 3.36
C PRO A 298 -5.64 21.59 3.48
N GLY A 299 -6.36 21.73 4.60
CA GLY A 299 -7.18 22.90 4.90
C GLY A 299 -6.40 24.23 4.91
N ASN A 300 -5.07 24.20 5.07
CA ASN A 300 -4.21 25.37 5.02
C ASN A 300 -3.62 25.64 3.63
N PHE A 301 -3.79 24.72 2.66
CA PHE A 301 -3.03 24.72 1.40
C PHE A 301 -3.25 25.98 0.54
N TYR A 302 -4.38 26.67 0.72
CA TYR A 302 -4.64 27.98 0.11
C TYR A 302 -3.51 29.00 0.35
N GLN A 303 -2.69 28.84 1.40
CA GLN A 303 -1.53 29.67 1.68
C GLN A 303 -0.45 29.61 0.59
N VAL A 304 -0.40 28.55 -0.22
CA VAL A 304 0.54 28.41 -1.36
C VAL A 304 0.18 29.36 -2.50
N ASN A 305 -1.09 29.77 -2.63
CA ASN A 305 -1.55 30.71 -3.66
C ASN A 305 -0.80 32.05 -3.63
N SER A 306 -0.26 32.45 -2.47
CA SER A 306 0.52 33.68 -2.34
C SER A 306 1.88 33.62 -3.06
N LEU A 307 2.33 32.45 -3.53
CA LEU A 307 3.56 32.29 -4.30
C LEU A 307 3.34 32.45 -5.81
N LEU A 308 2.08 32.43 -6.24
CA LEU A 308 1.65 32.54 -7.64
C LEU A 308 1.16 33.96 -7.91
N ASN A 309 1.65 34.58 -8.96
CA ASN A 309 1.26 35.94 -9.32
C ASN A 309 0.05 35.97 -10.25
N ASN A 310 -0.07 34.98 -11.16
CA ASN A 310 -1.11 34.98 -12.18
C ASN A 310 -2.41 34.36 -11.67
N GLN A 311 -3.54 34.98 -11.98
CA GLN A 311 -4.86 34.44 -11.61
C GLN A 311 -5.11 33.07 -12.25
N SER A 312 -4.71 32.89 -13.52
CA SER A 312 -4.80 31.59 -14.22
C SER A 312 -4.03 30.47 -13.53
N SER A 313 -2.87 30.75 -12.93
CA SER A 313 -2.11 29.76 -12.15
C SER A 313 -2.86 29.37 -10.86
N LYS A 314 -3.47 30.34 -10.18
CA LYS A 314 -4.25 30.12 -8.95
C LYS A 314 -5.51 29.31 -9.22
N ASP A 315 -6.24 29.67 -10.28
CA ASP A 315 -7.44 28.96 -10.71
C ASP A 315 -7.11 27.52 -11.09
N ASN A 316 -5.96 27.32 -11.76
CA ASN A 316 -5.49 26.00 -12.10
C ASN A 316 -5.11 25.16 -10.86
N LEU A 317 -4.40 25.75 -9.89
CA LEU A 317 -4.07 25.08 -8.63
C LEU A 317 -5.33 24.72 -7.82
N ALA A 318 -6.30 25.64 -7.75
CA ALA A 318 -7.58 25.39 -7.09
C ALA A 318 -8.37 24.26 -7.77
N ALA A 319 -8.46 24.26 -9.10
CA ALA A 319 -9.09 23.17 -9.86
C ALA A 319 -8.39 21.82 -9.67
N TYR A 320 -7.07 21.81 -9.46
CA TYR A 320 -6.32 20.60 -9.14
C TYR A 320 -6.66 20.09 -7.73
N VAL A 321 -6.62 20.98 -6.71
CA VAL A 321 -6.96 20.68 -5.32
C VAL A 321 -8.39 20.15 -5.20
N ASP A 322 -9.36 20.84 -5.80
CA ASP A 322 -10.76 20.42 -5.74
C ASP A 322 -10.99 19.06 -6.41
N ARG A 323 -10.22 18.71 -7.45
CA ARG A 323 -10.27 17.39 -8.09
C ARG A 323 -9.65 16.32 -7.20
N TYR A 324 -8.50 16.61 -6.62
CA TYR A 324 -7.80 15.70 -5.71
C TYR A 324 -8.65 15.37 -4.48
N ASP A 325 -9.28 16.37 -3.86
CA ASP A 325 -10.15 16.18 -2.69
C ASP A 325 -11.44 15.42 -3.04
N ARG A 326 -11.97 15.61 -4.25
CA ARG A 326 -13.11 14.83 -4.77
C ARG A 326 -12.76 13.38 -5.10
N ASN A 327 -11.46 13.05 -5.23
CA ASN A 327 -10.95 11.75 -5.66
C ASN A 327 -10.38 10.87 -4.52
N ILE A 328 -10.58 11.21 -3.24
CA ILE A 328 -10.13 10.38 -2.08
C ILE A 328 -10.83 8.99 -2.02
N SER A 329 -11.77 8.73 -2.92
CA SER A 329 -12.40 7.44 -3.12
C SER A 329 -12.00 6.87 -4.50
N HIS A 330 -10.97 6.02 -4.49
CA HIS A 330 -10.50 5.04 -5.47
C HIS A 330 -9.21 5.35 -6.28
N GLN A 331 -8.15 4.65 -5.85
CA GLN A 331 -7.10 4.01 -6.67
C GLN A 331 -5.81 4.78 -6.99
N ASN A 332 -4.77 4.51 -6.20
CA ASN A 332 -3.40 4.96 -6.42
C ASN A 332 -2.81 4.35 -7.70
N PRO A 333 -2.10 5.12 -8.53
CA PRO A 333 -1.44 4.58 -9.72
C PRO A 333 -0.35 3.58 -9.31
N ILE A 334 -0.04 2.65 -10.21
CA ILE A 334 0.99 1.64 -10.02
C ILE A 334 2.32 2.33 -9.69
N ALA A 335 2.98 1.87 -8.64
CA ALA A 335 4.25 2.42 -8.18
C ALA A 335 5.32 2.32 -9.27
N ASP A 336 6.19 3.32 -9.40
CA ASP A 336 7.17 3.43 -10.50
C ASP A 336 8.06 2.19 -10.66
N ALA A 337 8.44 1.53 -9.57
CA ALA A 337 9.22 0.29 -9.62
C ALA A 337 8.44 -0.86 -10.28
N ALA A 338 7.17 -1.02 -9.92
CA ALA A 338 6.28 -2.02 -10.50
C ALA A 338 5.91 -1.67 -11.95
N PHE A 339 5.71 -0.38 -12.25
CA PHE A 339 5.51 0.11 -13.61
C PHE A 339 6.73 -0.15 -14.50
N THR A 340 7.93 0.15 -14.01
CA THR A 340 9.18 -0.09 -14.75
C THR A 340 9.32 -1.57 -15.09
N GLN A 341 9.07 -2.46 -14.12
CA GLN A 341 9.11 -3.90 -14.34
C GLN A 341 8.08 -4.35 -15.39
N LEU A 342 6.84 -3.86 -15.29
CA LEU A 342 5.76 -4.13 -16.25
C LEU A 342 6.15 -3.66 -17.65
N HIS A 343 6.59 -2.42 -17.79
CA HIS A 343 6.99 -1.82 -19.06
C HIS A 343 8.14 -2.59 -19.71
N THR A 344 9.21 -2.90 -18.96
CA THR A 344 10.36 -3.67 -19.48
C THR A 344 9.94 -5.08 -19.91
N THR A 345 9.06 -5.72 -19.14
CA THR A 345 8.57 -7.07 -19.45
C THR A 345 7.77 -7.08 -20.75
N ILE A 346 6.87 -6.12 -20.93
CA ILE A 346 6.07 -5.97 -22.17
C ILE A 346 6.96 -5.62 -23.36
N GLN A 347 7.93 -4.71 -23.17
CA GLN A 347 8.83 -4.28 -24.24
C GLN A 347 9.64 -5.44 -24.85
N GLN A 348 9.98 -6.44 -24.05
CA GLN A 348 10.74 -7.61 -24.50
C GLN A 348 9.88 -8.65 -25.24
N GLN A 349 8.56 -8.52 -25.23
CA GLN A 349 7.66 -9.48 -25.87
C GLN A 349 7.56 -9.23 -27.38
N TRP A 350 7.60 -10.32 -28.13
CA TRP A 350 7.36 -10.35 -29.58
C TRP A 350 6.46 -11.54 -29.90
N PRO A 351 5.52 -11.41 -30.86
CA PRO A 351 5.26 -10.29 -31.77
C PRO A 351 4.45 -9.11 -31.18
N VAL A 352 4.28 -8.02 -31.93
CA VAL A 352 3.52 -6.79 -31.54
C VAL A 352 2.12 -7.08 -31.01
N THR A 353 1.43 -8.09 -31.55
CA THR A 353 0.10 -8.51 -31.07
C THR A 353 0.14 -9.05 -29.63
N THR A 354 1.26 -9.64 -29.21
CA THR A 354 1.48 -10.08 -27.83
C THR A 354 1.71 -8.88 -26.91
N GLN A 355 2.48 -7.87 -27.37
CA GLN A 355 2.66 -6.63 -26.62
C GLN A 355 1.33 -5.91 -26.39
N ALA A 356 0.52 -5.73 -27.43
CA ALA A 356 -0.80 -5.12 -27.33
C ALA A 356 -1.72 -5.87 -26.36
N SER A 357 -1.72 -7.21 -26.42
CA SER A 357 -2.51 -8.04 -25.51
C SER A 357 -2.08 -7.88 -24.04
N SER A 358 -0.77 -7.85 -23.78
CA SER A 358 -0.24 -7.64 -22.42
C SER A 358 -0.54 -6.24 -21.88
N ILE A 359 -0.53 -5.22 -22.73
CA ILE A 359 -0.92 -3.86 -22.34
C ILE A 359 -2.42 -3.79 -22.03
N SER A 360 -3.27 -4.41 -22.87
CA SER A 360 -4.71 -4.47 -22.59
C SER A 360 -4.98 -5.19 -21.28
N ALA A 361 -4.35 -6.35 -21.04
CA ALA A 361 -4.47 -7.07 -19.77
C ALA A 361 -4.02 -6.23 -18.55
N ALA A 362 -3.00 -5.38 -18.73
CA ALA A 362 -2.56 -4.46 -17.69
C ALA A 362 -3.63 -3.39 -17.37
N PHE A 363 -4.32 -2.85 -18.38
CA PHE A 363 -5.44 -1.90 -18.22
C PHE A 363 -6.75 -2.56 -17.78
N ASP A 364 -6.97 -3.84 -18.09
CA ASP A 364 -8.18 -4.56 -17.71
C ASP A 364 -8.13 -5.00 -16.23
N ASN A 365 -6.94 -5.06 -15.62
CA ASN A 365 -6.77 -5.41 -14.21
C ASN A 365 -7.34 -4.33 -13.28
N ASN A 366 -8.40 -4.69 -12.53
CA ASN A 366 -9.09 -3.83 -11.55
C ASN A 366 -8.22 -3.32 -10.39
N SER A 367 -7.01 -3.87 -10.20
CA SER A 367 -6.06 -3.42 -9.17
C SER A 367 -4.99 -2.47 -9.72
N ASN A 368 -4.90 -2.34 -11.05
CA ASN A 368 -3.88 -1.53 -11.71
C ASN A 368 -4.46 -0.21 -12.19
N TYR A 369 -3.91 0.87 -11.67
CA TYR A 369 -4.22 2.23 -12.08
C TYR A 369 -2.95 2.87 -12.62
N PHE A 370 -3.09 3.82 -13.53
CA PHE A 370 -1.97 4.40 -14.25
C PHE A 370 -2.13 5.90 -14.30
N THR A 371 -1.01 6.63 -14.26
CA THR A 371 -1.03 8.00 -14.76
C THR A 371 -1.15 7.99 -16.29
N THR A 372 -1.61 9.09 -16.87
CA THR A 372 -1.72 9.23 -18.32
C THR A 372 -0.34 9.10 -18.96
N SER A 373 0.71 9.55 -18.27
CA SER A 373 2.10 9.35 -18.71
C SER A 373 2.50 7.87 -18.75
N GLN A 374 2.18 7.11 -17.70
CA GLN A 374 2.45 5.66 -17.64
C GLN A 374 1.68 4.90 -18.73
N ALA A 375 0.40 5.23 -18.94
CA ALA A 375 -0.38 4.65 -20.02
C ALA A 375 0.16 5.04 -21.39
N SER A 376 0.59 6.29 -21.58
CA SER A 376 1.23 6.75 -22.81
C SER A 376 2.48 5.93 -23.14
N GLN A 377 3.36 5.70 -22.16
CA GLN A 377 4.58 4.91 -22.36
C GLN A 377 4.27 3.47 -22.78
N LEU A 378 3.27 2.83 -22.15
CA LEU A 378 2.82 1.49 -22.55
C LEU A 378 2.25 1.47 -23.97
N ILE A 379 1.34 2.41 -24.30
CA ILE A 379 0.70 2.50 -25.62
C ILE A 379 1.74 2.76 -26.73
N GLN A 380 2.81 3.51 -26.44
CA GLN A 380 3.88 3.81 -27.39
C GLN A 380 4.69 2.57 -27.80
N LEU A 381 4.73 1.51 -26.99
CA LEU A 381 5.40 0.26 -27.33
C LEU A 381 4.80 -0.40 -28.58
N VAL A 382 3.53 -0.12 -28.90
CA VAL A 382 2.84 -0.65 -30.07
C VAL A 382 2.91 0.37 -31.22
N PRO A 383 3.43 0.01 -32.41
CA PRO A 383 3.63 0.97 -33.50
C PRO A 383 2.39 1.27 -34.34
N ASP A 384 1.38 0.40 -34.38
CA ASP A 384 0.21 0.58 -35.24
C ASP A 384 -0.94 1.36 -34.57
N ASN A 385 -1.63 2.19 -35.36
CA ASN A 385 -2.69 3.06 -34.84
C ASN A 385 -3.97 2.31 -34.43
N GLY A 386 -4.18 1.09 -34.97
CA GLY A 386 -5.35 0.27 -34.65
C GLY A 386 -5.36 -0.16 -33.20
N HIS A 387 -4.27 -0.77 -32.73
CA HIS A 387 -4.13 -1.15 -31.33
C HIS A 387 -4.04 0.07 -30.41
N ARG A 388 -3.39 1.17 -30.82
CA ARG A 388 -3.28 2.37 -29.97
C ARG A 388 -4.63 2.99 -29.60
N LEU A 389 -5.56 3.07 -30.56
CA LEU A 389 -6.92 3.54 -30.28
C LEU A 389 -7.61 2.64 -29.25
N HIS A 390 -7.52 1.33 -29.44
CA HIS A 390 -8.11 0.37 -28.53
C HIS A 390 -7.54 0.50 -27.10
N LEU A 391 -6.21 0.49 -26.99
CA LEU A 391 -5.50 0.58 -25.71
C LEU A 391 -5.78 1.91 -25.00
N ALA A 392 -5.90 3.02 -25.73
CA ALA A 392 -6.27 4.30 -25.15
C ALA A 392 -7.69 4.26 -24.56
N LYS A 393 -8.66 3.68 -25.26
CA LYS A 393 -10.04 3.51 -24.74
C LYS A 393 -10.06 2.64 -23.48
N SER A 394 -9.31 1.54 -23.46
CA SER A 394 -9.20 0.64 -22.31
C SER A 394 -8.54 1.32 -21.10
N ALA A 395 -7.52 2.15 -21.33
CA ALA A 395 -6.84 2.88 -20.27
C ALA A 395 -7.75 3.88 -19.55
N TYR A 396 -8.77 4.44 -20.21
CA TYR A 396 -9.54 5.58 -19.71
C TYR A 396 -10.07 5.42 -18.28
N ASN A 397 -10.66 4.26 -17.96
CA ASN A 397 -11.22 4.02 -16.62
C ASN A 397 -10.14 3.65 -15.56
N ARG A 398 -8.88 3.51 -15.99
CA ARG A 398 -7.71 3.23 -15.14
C ARG A 398 -6.77 4.41 -15.00
N ILE A 399 -7.10 5.54 -15.63
CA ILE A 399 -6.30 6.75 -15.52
C ILE A 399 -6.63 7.47 -14.22
N THR A 400 -5.59 7.79 -13.43
CA THR A 400 -5.72 8.51 -12.16
C THR A 400 -5.76 10.03 -12.32
N ASP A 401 -5.31 10.53 -13.48
CA ASP A 401 -5.23 11.94 -13.88
C ASP A 401 -6.01 12.19 -15.20
N PRO A 402 -7.34 11.98 -15.22
CA PRO A 402 -8.15 12.00 -16.45
C PRO A 402 -8.14 13.34 -17.19
N GLU A 403 -7.78 14.45 -16.53
CA GLU A 403 -7.56 15.75 -17.16
C GLU A 403 -6.37 15.77 -18.12
N HIS A 404 -5.42 14.85 -17.96
CA HIS A 404 -4.28 14.68 -18.83
C HIS A 404 -4.55 13.67 -19.96
N PHE A 405 -5.69 12.96 -19.94
CA PHE A 405 -6.02 11.92 -20.92
C PHE A 405 -5.90 12.38 -22.38
N SER A 406 -6.12 13.67 -22.66
CA SER A 406 -5.93 14.26 -23.99
C SER A 406 -4.51 14.12 -24.54
N ASP A 407 -3.51 13.91 -23.68
CA ASP A 407 -2.12 13.69 -24.09
C ASP A 407 -1.99 12.41 -24.94
N LEU A 408 -2.86 11.43 -24.72
CA LEU A 408 -2.93 10.19 -25.53
C LEU A 408 -3.40 10.44 -26.96
N TYR A 409 -4.07 11.57 -27.25
CA TYR A 409 -4.54 11.90 -28.59
C TYR A 409 -3.39 12.07 -29.59
N SER A 410 -2.22 12.47 -29.08
CA SER A 410 -0.99 12.63 -29.86
C SER A 410 -0.40 11.30 -30.34
N LEU A 411 -0.73 10.19 -29.67
CA LEU A 411 -0.22 8.85 -29.99
C LEU A 411 -0.93 8.22 -31.20
N ILE A 412 -2.12 8.74 -31.54
CA ILE A 412 -2.93 8.27 -32.65
C ILE A 412 -2.74 9.24 -33.82
N SER A 413 -2.02 8.83 -34.86
CA SER A 413 -1.72 9.70 -36.01
C SER A 413 -2.94 9.93 -36.91
N ASN A 414 -3.86 8.95 -36.96
CA ASN A 414 -5.05 9.00 -37.80
C ASN A 414 -6.14 9.93 -37.21
N THR A 415 -6.55 10.94 -37.98
CA THR A 415 -7.53 11.95 -37.54
C THR A 415 -8.92 11.39 -37.25
N ALA A 416 -9.39 10.38 -37.99
CA ALA A 416 -10.68 9.74 -37.74
C ALA A 416 -10.67 8.97 -36.41
N GLN A 417 -9.62 8.21 -36.15
CA GLN A 417 -9.44 7.47 -34.89
C GLN A 417 -9.25 8.41 -33.69
N ARG A 418 -8.54 9.53 -33.87
CA ARG A 418 -8.42 10.56 -32.83
C ARG A 418 -9.78 11.19 -32.52
N SER A 419 -10.58 11.47 -33.54
CA SER A 419 -11.95 11.98 -33.37
C SER A 419 -12.84 10.99 -32.64
N GLU A 420 -12.72 9.70 -32.98
CA GLU A 420 -13.41 8.61 -32.28
C GLU A 420 -13.03 8.54 -30.78
N LEU A 421 -11.74 8.70 -30.44
CA LEU A 421 -11.30 8.75 -29.05
C LEU A 421 -11.80 10.01 -28.31
N MET A 422 -11.82 11.16 -28.97
CA MET A 422 -12.39 12.39 -28.38
C MET A 422 -13.88 12.24 -28.07
N ILE A 423 -14.65 11.65 -28.99
CA ILE A 423 -16.08 11.36 -28.81
C ILE A 423 -16.28 10.38 -27.65
N TYR A 424 -15.44 9.34 -27.58
CA TYR A 424 -15.46 8.37 -26.48
C TYR A 424 -15.26 9.04 -25.11
N VAL A 425 -14.28 9.93 -25.00
CA VAL A 425 -13.98 10.66 -23.75
C VAL A 425 -15.11 11.63 -23.39
N SER A 426 -15.65 12.38 -24.36
CA SER A 426 -16.71 13.35 -24.10
C SER A 426 -17.99 12.69 -23.59
N LYS A 427 -18.33 11.50 -24.12
CA LYS A 427 -19.49 10.70 -23.67
C LYS A 427 -19.33 10.18 -22.25
N ARG A 428 -18.11 9.76 -21.87
CA ARG A 428 -17.81 9.31 -20.51
C ARG A 428 -17.86 10.45 -19.49
N GLN A 429 -17.43 11.65 -19.91
CA GLN A 429 -17.50 12.86 -19.08
C GLN A 429 -18.93 13.38 -18.89
N SER A 430 -19.84 13.13 -19.84
CA SER A 430 -21.25 13.51 -19.73
C SER A 430 -22.10 12.54 -18.88
N GLY A 431 -21.52 11.44 -18.39
CA GLY A 431 -22.25 10.44 -17.61
C GLY A 431 -23.22 9.60 -18.43
N GLU A 432 -23.18 9.69 -19.76
CA GLU A 432 -23.91 8.79 -20.64
C GLU A 432 -23.26 7.40 -20.53
N GLN A 433 -24.02 6.40 -20.07
CA GLN A 433 -23.60 5.00 -20.09
C GLN A 433 -23.49 4.56 -21.54
N ASP A 434 -22.29 4.62 -22.10
CA ASP A 434 -22.03 4.01 -23.39
C ASP A 434 -21.62 2.55 -23.22
N ILE A 435 -22.34 1.75 -23.97
CA ILE A 435 -22.20 0.32 -24.13
C ILE A 435 -20.92 0.11 -24.94
N ASN A 436 -19.80 -0.20 -24.27
CA ASN A 436 -18.51 -0.39 -24.96
C ASN A 436 -18.37 -1.81 -25.50
N PRO A 437 -17.84 -1.99 -26.72
CA PRO A 437 -17.58 -3.31 -27.24
C PRO A 437 -16.48 -3.99 -26.42
N MET A 438 -16.58 -5.31 -26.29
CA MET A 438 -15.65 -6.18 -25.55
C MET A 438 -14.20 -5.88 -25.94
N SER A 439 -13.28 -5.94 -24.97
CA SER A 439 -11.88 -5.63 -25.25
C SER A 439 -11.29 -6.60 -26.28
N ASP A 440 -10.28 -6.22 -27.06
CA ASP A 440 -9.70 -7.12 -28.05
C ASP A 440 -9.09 -8.36 -27.38
N THR A 441 -8.61 -8.24 -26.14
CA THR A 441 -8.07 -9.37 -25.36
C THR A 441 -9.16 -10.32 -24.90
N GLU A 442 -10.25 -9.79 -24.33
CA GLU A 442 -11.42 -10.59 -23.94
C GLU A 442 -12.05 -11.23 -25.18
N TYR A 443 -12.16 -10.46 -26.26
CA TYR A 443 -12.67 -10.89 -27.55
C TYR A 443 -11.81 -11.99 -28.16
N ASN A 444 -10.48 -11.84 -28.19
CA ASN A 444 -9.59 -12.85 -28.76
C ASN A 444 -9.62 -14.14 -27.92
N THR A 445 -9.70 -14.02 -26.60
CA THR A 445 -9.87 -15.18 -25.70
C THR A 445 -11.18 -15.90 -25.99
N LEU A 446 -12.27 -15.13 -26.09
CA LEU A 446 -13.59 -15.64 -26.44
C LEU A 446 -13.60 -16.29 -27.83
N TYR A 447 -13.12 -15.59 -28.84
CA TYR A 447 -13.05 -16.04 -30.23
C TYR A 447 -12.27 -17.36 -30.33
N GLN A 448 -11.08 -17.44 -29.73
CA GLN A 448 -10.28 -18.66 -29.71
C GLN A 448 -10.97 -19.81 -28.97
N SER A 449 -11.69 -19.52 -27.89
CA SER A 449 -12.42 -20.56 -27.14
C SER A 449 -13.53 -21.20 -27.97
N ILE A 450 -14.19 -20.42 -28.85
CA ILE A 450 -15.26 -20.88 -29.73
C ILE A 450 -14.68 -21.51 -30.99
N GLU A 451 -13.64 -20.92 -31.59
CA GLU A 451 -12.97 -21.42 -32.78
C GLU A 451 -12.41 -22.84 -32.59
N ARG A 452 -11.93 -23.16 -31.39
CA ARG A 452 -11.41 -24.49 -31.04
C ARG A 452 -12.48 -25.58 -30.87
N GLN A 453 -13.76 -25.22 -30.89
CA GLN A 453 -14.84 -26.21 -30.80
C GLN A 453 -14.97 -26.95 -32.12
N PHE A 454 -14.89 -28.28 -32.08
CA PHE A 454 -14.80 -29.12 -33.27
C PHE A 454 -16.16 -29.36 -33.94
N LEU A 455 -17.27 -29.31 -33.19
CA LEU A 455 -18.59 -29.61 -33.73
C LEU A 455 -19.33 -28.31 -34.12
N PRO A 456 -19.87 -28.19 -35.36
CA PRO A 456 -20.60 -27.00 -35.80
C PRO A 456 -21.76 -26.57 -34.88
N ASN A 457 -22.41 -27.54 -34.22
CA ASN A 457 -23.48 -27.26 -33.26
C ASN A 457 -22.98 -26.64 -31.95
N GLU A 458 -21.76 -26.97 -31.52
CA GLU A 458 -21.16 -26.38 -30.30
C GLU A 458 -20.84 -24.90 -30.51
N GLN A 459 -20.28 -24.57 -31.67
CA GLN A 459 -19.99 -23.19 -32.06
C GLN A 459 -21.26 -22.35 -32.09
N MET A 460 -22.34 -22.87 -32.68
CA MET A 460 -23.63 -22.20 -32.73
C MET A 460 -24.22 -21.95 -31.33
N ASN A 461 -24.17 -22.95 -30.45
CA ASN A 461 -24.68 -22.82 -29.08
C ASN A 461 -23.88 -21.76 -28.29
N SER A 462 -22.55 -21.82 -28.36
CA SER A 462 -21.67 -20.87 -27.67
C SER A 462 -21.88 -19.44 -28.15
N LEU A 463 -21.98 -19.23 -29.47
CA LEU A 463 -22.25 -17.91 -30.04
C LEU A 463 -23.64 -17.38 -29.64
N THR A 464 -24.64 -18.27 -29.55
CA THR A 464 -25.98 -17.92 -29.09
C THR A 464 -25.96 -17.46 -27.62
N GLU A 465 -25.26 -18.17 -26.74
CA GLU A 465 -25.08 -17.76 -25.34
C GLU A 465 -24.35 -16.42 -25.22
N VAL A 466 -23.29 -16.24 -26.01
CA VAL A 466 -22.47 -15.03 -26.03
C VAL A 466 -23.27 -13.78 -26.39
N PHE A 467 -24.08 -13.83 -27.45
CA PHE A 467 -24.93 -12.71 -27.86
C PHE A 467 -26.19 -12.55 -26.97
N ASN A 468 -26.50 -13.54 -26.13
CA ASN A 468 -27.60 -13.47 -25.17
C ASN A 468 -27.18 -12.95 -23.79
N LYS A 469 -25.89 -12.98 -23.47
CA LYS A 469 -25.38 -12.59 -22.16
C LYS A 469 -25.47 -11.07 -21.96
N SER A 470 -26.22 -10.65 -20.93
CA SER A 470 -26.29 -9.25 -20.52
C SER A 470 -24.91 -8.72 -20.12
N GLY A 471 -24.50 -7.59 -20.70
CA GLY A 471 -23.18 -7.00 -20.47
C GLY A 471 -22.11 -7.40 -21.50
N ASN A 472 -22.40 -8.35 -22.39
CA ASN A 472 -21.56 -8.60 -23.56
C ASN A 472 -21.97 -7.65 -24.69
N TYR A 473 -21.02 -6.87 -25.16
CA TYR A 473 -21.23 -5.92 -26.23
C TYR A 473 -20.10 -6.04 -27.25
N PHE A 474 -20.37 -5.76 -28.51
CA PHE A 474 -19.44 -6.04 -29.60
C PHE A 474 -19.47 -4.92 -30.64
N SER A 475 -18.34 -4.67 -31.30
CA SER A 475 -18.38 -3.89 -32.54
C SER A 475 -18.93 -4.76 -33.65
N THR A 476 -19.45 -4.14 -34.70
CA THR A 476 -19.90 -4.80 -35.92
C THR A 476 -18.78 -5.65 -36.49
N ALA A 477 -17.53 -5.16 -36.47
CA ALA A 477 -16.35 -5.91 -36.91
C ALA A 477 -16.08 -7.17 -36.06
N GLN A 478 -16.20 -7.09 -34.74
CA GLN A 478 -16.05 -8.22 -33.82
C GLN A 478 -17.17 -9.25 -34.02
N THR A 479 -18.42 -8.80 -34.11
CA THR A 479 -19.57 -9.65 -34.43
C THR A 479 -19.39 -10.34 -35.77
N ARG A 480 -18.89 -9.63 -36.79
CA ARG A 480 -18.66 -10.17 -38.13
C ARG A 480 -17.78 -11.42 -38.09
N LYS A 481 -16.63 -11.38 -37.39
CA LYS A 481 -15.74 -12.55 -37.33
C LYS A 481 -16.35 -13.69 -36.50
N LEU A 482 -17.10 -13.39 -35.43
CA LEU A 482 -17.80 -14.40 -34.64
C LEU A 482 -18.86 -15.14 -35.48
N ILE A 483 -19.65 -14.41 -36.27
CA ILE A 483 -20.66 -15.00 -37.16
C ILE A 483 -20.00 -15.85 -38.26
N LEU A 484 -18.80 -15.48 -38.72
CA LEU A 484 -18.06 -16.25 -39.72
C LEU A 484 -17.59 -17.63 -39.22
N LEU A 485 -17.58 -17.89 -37.91
CA LEU A 485 -17.26 -19.21 -37.36
C LEU A 485 -18.31 -20.28 -37.70
N VAL A 486 -19.55 -19.88 -38.01
CA VAL A 486 -20.58 -20.83 -38.46
C VAL A 486 -20.69 -20.83 -39.99
N SER A 487 -20.87 -22.03 -40.55
CA SER A 487 -20.87 -22.23 -42.01
C SER A 487 -22.26 -22.07 -42.65
N TYR A 488 -23.33 -22.39 -41.93
CA TYR A 488 -24.70 -22.34 -42.48
C TYR A 488 -25.25 -20.91 -42.48
N GLU A 489 -25.75 -20.47 -43.64
CA GLU A 489 -26.35 -19.14 -43.81
C GLU A 489 -27.52 -18.88 -42.83
N THR A 490 -28.35 -19.90 -42.57
CA THR A 490 -29.46 -19.82 -41.60
C THR A 490 -28.97 -19.49 -40.19
N ASN A 491 -27.81 -20.06 -39.79
CA ASN A 491 -27.20 -19.79 -38.49
C ASN A 491 -26.61 -18.38 -38.47
N ARG A 492 -25.98 -17.93 -39.56
CA ARG A 492 -25.46 -16.56 -39.67
C ARG A 492 -26.55 -15.51 -39.54
N LEU A 493 -27.69 -15.73 -40.21
CA LEU A 493 -28.86 -14.86 -40.10
C LEU A 493 -29.38 -14.79 -38.66
N GLN A 494 -29.50 -15.95 -37.99
CA GLN A 494 -29.96 -16.01 -36.60
C GLN A 494 -29.01 -15.27 -35.66
N LEU A 495 -27.70 -15.48 -35.78
CA LEU A 495 -26.70 -14.79 -34.97
C LEU A 495 -26.65 -13.28 -35.27
N ALA A 496 -26.81 -12.87 -36.53
CA ALA A 496 -26.88 -11.46 -36.92
C ALA A 496 -28.06 -10.75 -36.21
N LYS A 497 -29.26 -11.36 -36.23
CA LYS A 497 -30.43 -10.84 -35.50
C LYS A 497 -30.21 -10.77 -34.00
N LEU A 498 -29.64 -11.83 -33.40
CA LEU A 498 -29.34 -11.86 -31.97
C LEU A 498 -28.33 -10.79 -31.56
N SER A 499 -27.32 -10.54 -32.40
CA SER A 499 -26.25 -9.60 -32.10
C SER A 499 -26.68 -8.13 -32.17
N TYR A 500 -27.80 -7.81 -32.84
CA TYR A 500 -28.27 -6.43 -33.06
C TYR A 500 -28.34 -5.61 -31.76
N ARG A 501 -28.86 -6.20 -30.68
CA ARG A 501 -28.99 -5.53 -29.38
C ARG A 501 -27.67 -5.31 -28.66
N THR A 502 -26.65 -6.11 -28.98
CA THR A 502 -25.32 -6.08 -28.36
C THR A 502 -24.29 -5.29 -29.15
N ILE A 503 -24.63 -4.84 -30.36
CA ILE A 503 -23.72 -4.06 -31.21
C ILE A 503 -23.68 -2.60 -30.78
N THR A 504 -22.46 -2.07 -30.67
CA THR A 504 -22.19 -0.73 -30.15
C THR A 504 -22.15 0.34 -31.24
N ASP A 505 -21.83 -0.04 -32.47
CA ASP A 505 -21.75 0.80 -33.68
C ASP A 505 -22.86 0.43 -34.68
N ARG A 506 -24.12 0.60 -34.26
CA ARG A 506 -25.30 0.18 -35.02
C ARG A 506 -25.40 0.80 -36.41
N GLU A 507 -24.81 1.98 -36.61
CA GLU A 507 -24.72 2.63 -37.91
C GLU A 507 -23.92 1.82 -38.95
N ARG A 508 -23.09 0.87 -38.49
CA ARG A 508 -22.34 -0.08 -39.32
C ARG A 508 -23.00 -1.45 -39.45
N PHE A 509 -24.15 -1.68 -38.82
CA PHE A 509 -24.79 -3.01 -38.79
C PHE A 509 -25.03 -3.59 -40.20
N ASN A 510 -25.25 -2.74 -41.20
CA ASN A 510 -25.38 -3.11 -42.60
C ASN A 510 -24.16 -3.86 -43.17
N GLU A 511 -22.96 -3.73 -42.58
CA GLU A 511 -21.77 -4.50 -42.96
C GLU A 511 -21.92 -6.02 -42.73
N LEU A 512 -22.89 -6.44 -41.91
CA LEU A 512 -23.21 -7.86 -41.71
C LEU A 512 -24.04 -8.45 -42.86
N TYR A 513 -24.61 -7.61 -43.74
CA TYR A 513 -25.47 -8.10 -44.84
C TYR A 513 -24.64 -8.92 -45.85
N ASP A 514 -23.37 -8.58 -46.01
CA ASP A 514 -22.41 -9.29 -46.86
C ASP A 514 -22.09 -10.71 -46.36
N LEU A 515 -22.50 -11.08 -45.14
CA LEU A 515 -22.36 -12.44 -44.62
C LEU A 515 -23.43 -13.41 -45.12
N LEU A 516 -24.49 -12.87 -45.75
CA LEU A 516 -25.65 -13.60 -46.22
C LEU A 516 -25.62 -13.65 -47.75
N GLU A 517 -25.72 -14.85 -48.31
CA GLU A 517 -25.58 -15.07 -49.75
C GLU A 517 -26.87 -14.71 -50.50
N ARG A 518 -28.03 -15.09 -49.93
CA ARG A 518 -29.34 -14.91 -50.57
C ARG A 518 -29.90 -13.53 -50.35
N GLN A 519 -30.61 -13.01 -51.35
CA GLN A 519 -31.29 -11.71 -51.20
C GLN A 519 -32.39 -11.77 -50.14
N SER A 520 -33.14 -12.89 -50.07
CA SER A 520 -34.24 -13.05 -49.11
C SER A 520 -33.80 -12.97 -47.66
N THR A 521 -32.61 -13.49 -47.31
CA THR A 521 -32.07 -13.44 -45.95
C THR A 521 -31.53 -12.05 -45.59
N ARG A 522 -30.97 -11.32 -46.57
CA ARG A 522 -30.60 -9.90 -46.41
C ARG A 522 -31.83 -9.02 -46.17
N ASP A 523 -32.89 -9.21 -46.96
CA ASP A 523 -34.15 -8.48 -46.81
C ASP A 523 -34.80 -8.76 -45.43
N GLU A 524 -34.73 -10.01 -44.97
CA GLU A 524 -35.22 -10.41 -43.66
C GLU A 524 -34.43 -9.78 -42.49
N LEU A 525 -33.10 -9.68 -42.62
CA LEU A 525 -32.26 -9.02 -41.63
C LEU A 525 -32.51 -7.50 -41.61
N ASP A 526 -32.71 -6.89 -42.78
CA ASP A 526 -33.03 -5.47 -42.93
C ASP A 526 -34.39 -5.12 -42.34
N ALA A 527 -35.41 -5.95 -42.60
CA ALA A 527 -36.72 -5.81 -41.98
C ALA A 527 -36.64 -5.91 -40.45
N TYR A 528 -35.85 -6.85 -39.92
CA TYR A 528 -35.62 -6.99 -38.48
C TYR A 528 -34.94 -5.75 -37.87
N ALA A 529 -33.89 -5.23 -38.51
CA ALA A 529 -33.18 -4.05 -38.04
C ALA A 529 -34.06 -2.79 -38.04
N LYS A 530 -34.92 -2.63 -39.05
CA LYS A 530 -35.88 -1.53 -39.14
C LYS A 530 -36.95 -1.62 -38.05
N ALA A 531 -37.53 -2.80 -37.84
CA ALA A 531 -38.58 -3.03 -36.84
C ALA A 531 -38.12 -2.84 -35.38
N TYR A 532 -36.81 -2.76 -35.12
CA TYR A 532 -36.24 -2.54 -33.79
C TYR A 532 -35.96 -1.04 -33.49
N ASN A 533 -36.00 -0.18 -34.53
CA ASN A 533 -35.80 1.27 -34.40
C ASN A 533 -37.11 2.06 -34.28
N ASP A 534 -38.26 1.38 -34.38
CA ASP A 534 -39.62 1.86 -34.00
C ASP A 534 -40.00 1.26 -32.64
#